data_AF-A0A0D6MMN6-F1
#
_entry.id   AF-A0A0D6MMN6-F1
#
_cell.length_a   1.000
_cell.length_b   1.000
_cell.length_c   1.000
_cell.angle_alpha   90.00
_cell.angle_beta   90.00
_cell.angle_gamma   90.00
#
_symmetry.space_group_name_H-M   'P 1'
#
loop_
_entity.id
_entity.type
_entity.pdbx_description
1 polymer ?
#
loop_
_entity_poly.entity_id
_entity_poly.type
_entity_poly.pdbx_seq_one_letter_code
_entity_poly.pdbx_strand_id
1 'polypeptide(L)'
;MRLPMACALAFGAVVICASRAEAQVRGPVSITGPSFALDTPTAYENTPFTPKVEHVLGTWDGILPWLNSHGVGVVIDYTSESAILLDGGHGSDAGYAHQVGAELDIDWGKLIGWQGFRTHAVVVNRAGHNLSADYGDKSLAGIQEIYGGGGNVGVHLVYVYGTQDLAGGRVQIAAGKMPVNIDFSASPLYCTFMTKSICGNPKALTRGAAGFATYPGSVWGGRVRTWPADGFYAQVGVYGANPDLNTNQYDRTGFNFSTNLYTGFYVPAEVGIIPSFGPNHLVGHYKLGVGYDSSPYADWLRDNGGGIAYLTKKPARMDQGKTQLWIEGDQMLIRNGHGPLNGLYAMAGFVRNTPQTSGYRYEFYAGLVGRGVIRARPLDTVGVMFTRTEASPELIALQDLEYGLGRKSLPNSATAPQSWVQVFEATYKFPRHERLRVPAGFPAHHAAQSAAQQA
;
A
#
# COMPACT_ATOMS: atom_id res chain seq x y z
N MET A 1 53.87 -7.04 28.71
CA MET A 1 53.16 -6.44 29.87
C MET A 1 52.12 -5.47 29.30
N ARG A 2 50.83 -5.75 29.46
CA ARG A 2 49.71 -4.94 28.93
C ARG A 2 48.90 -4.42 30.13
N LEU A 3 48.54 -3.14 30.13
CA LEU A 3 47.41 -2.62 30.92
C LEU A 3 46.60 -1.64 30.04
N PRO A 4 45.26 -1.62 30.14
CA PRO A 4 44.40 -0.85 29.24
C PRO A 4 44.04 0.53 29.81
N MET A 5 43.71 1.46 28.91
CA MET A 5 43.14 2.76 29.26
C MET A 5 41.64 2.72 28.95
N ALA A 6 40.80 2.84 29.98
CA ALA A 6 39.35 2.84 29.85
C ALA A 6 38.81 4.27 29.66
N CYS A 7 38.00 4.50 28.62
CA CYS A 7 37.19 5.71 28.49
C CYS A 7 35.75 5.42 28.94
N ALA A 8 35.31 6.09 30.00
CA ALA A 8 33.94 6.03 30.47
C ALA A 8 33.06 7.04 29.72
N LEU A 9 31.91 6.60 29.20
CA LEU A 9 30.86 7.46 28.66
C LEU A 9 29.74 7.59 29.71
N ALA A 10 29.58 8.78 30.28
CA ALA A 10 28.53 9.08 31.23
C ALA A 10 27.22 9.45 30.50
N PHE A 11 26.17 8.66 30.69
CA PHE A 11 24.81 9.01 30.26
C PHE A 11 24.09 9.79 31.37
N GLY A 12 23.82 11.07 31.13
CA GLY A 12 22.91 11.85 31.97
C GLY A 12 21.45 11.51 31.64
N ALA A 13 20.74 10.88 32.58
CA ALA A 13 19.33 10.57 32.43
C ALA A 13 18.46 11.72 32.99
N VAL A 14 17.73 12.41 32.11
CA VAL A 14 16.62 13.28 32.53
C VAL A 14 15.35 12.44 32.59
N VAL A 15 14.86 12.17 33.80
CA VAL A 15 13.61 11.44 34.02
C VAL A 15 12.44 12.41 33.91
N ILE A 16 11.70 12.35 32.81
CA ILE A 16 10.40 13.00 32.68
C ILE A 16 9.32 11.91 32.88
N CYS A 17 8.47 12.08 33.89
CA CYS A 17 7.37 11.15 34.15
C CYS A 17 6.35 11.18 33.01
N ALA A 18 6.28 10.10 32.23
CA ALA A 18 5.28 9.93 31.18
C ALA A 18 3.93 9.50 31.79
N SER A 19 2.90 10.31 31.59
CA SER A 19 1.51 9.88 31.75
C SER A 19 1.11 8.90 30.64
N ARG A 20 0.07 8.08 30.88
CA ARG A 20 -0.37 7.04 29.93
C ARG A 20 -0.81 7.67 28.59
N ALA A 21 -0.24 7.23 27.47
CA ALA A 21 -0.49 7.76 26.13
C ALA A 21 -0.75 6.65 25.09
N GLU A 22 -1.47 6.97 24.01
CA GLU A 22 -1.95 6.03 22.98
C GLU A 22 -1.52 6.46 21.56
N ALA A 23 -0.34 6.00 21.11
CA ALA A 23 0.19 6.36 19.79
C ALA A 23 -0.49 5.62 18.59
N GLN A 24 -0.28 6.10 17.35
CA GLN A 24 -1.21 5.89 16.21
C GLN A 24 -1.09 4.69 15.24
N VAL A 25 -0.08 3.82 15.32
CA VAL A 25 0.27 2.83 14.26
C VAL A 25 0.81 3.43 12.95
N ARG A 26 -0.05 4.05 12.12
CA ARG A 26 0.28 4.66 10.81
C ARG A 26 0.95 6.03 11.02
N GLY A 27 1.48 6.62 9.95
CA GLY A 27 1.62 8.08 9.90
C GLY A 27 0.26 8.74 10.16
N PRO A 28 0.22 9.98 10.67
CA PRO A 28 -1.05 10.64 10.92
C PRO A 28 -1.88 10.69 9.64
N VAL A 29 -3.16 10.41 9.80
CA VAL A 29 -4.22 10.52 8.80
C VAL A 29 -5.37 11.19 9.55
N SER A 30 -6.08 12.08 8.88
CA SER A 30 -7.22 12.77 9.48
C SER A 30 -8.26 11.77 9.99
N ILE A 31 -9.04 12.19 10.99
CA ILE A 31 -10.17 11.44 11.56
C ILE A 31 -11.23 11.11 10.49
N THR A 32 -11.19 11.84 9.38
CA THR A 32 -12.06 11.75 8.21
C THR A 32 -11.45 10.99 7.02
N GLY A 33 -10.21 10.49 7.13
CA GLY A 33 -9.46 9.92 6.00
C GLY A 33 -10.02 8.58 5.47
N PRO A 34 -9.85 8.28 4.16
CA PRO A 34 -10.57 7.22 3.43
C PRO A 34 -10.49 5.82 4.06
N SER A 35 -9.30 5.44 4.50
CA SER A 35 -9.04 4.11 5.04
C SER A 35 -9.67 3.86 6.42
N PHE A 36 -10.01 4.91 7.18
CA PHE A 36 -10.71 4.76 8.46
C PHE A 36 -12.20 4.44 8.24
N ALA A 37 -12.77 4.86 7.11
CA ALA A 37 -14.16 4.58 6.73
C ALA A 37 -14.39 3.13 6.24
N LEU A 38 -13.42 2.21 6.37
CA LEU A 38 -13.62 0.77 6.17
C LEU A 38 -13.92 0.04 7.49
N ASP A 39 -13.29 0.46 8.59
CA ASP A 39 -13.29 -0.26 9.87
C ASP A 39 -14.51 0.07 10.77
N THR A 40 -15.38 1.01 10.35
CA THR A 40 -16.55 1.45 11.12
C THR A 40 -17.87 1.26 10.35
N PRO A 41 -18.55 0.11 10.53
CA PRO A 41 -19.96 -0.04 10.19
C PRO A 41 -20.85 0.93 10.98
N THR A 42 -22.07 1.14 10.49
CA THR A 42 -23.01 2.22 10.85
C THR A 42 -23.69 2.13 12.22
N ALA A 43 -22.95 1.75 13.27
CA ALA A 43 -23.44 1.74 14.65
C ALA A 43 -22.29 1.87 15.67
N TYR A 44 -21.40 2.85 15.49
CA TYR A 44 -20.59 3.40 16.58
C TYR A 44 -20.68 4.92 16.57
N GLU A 45 -21.64 5.46 17.31
CA GLU A 45 -21.61 6.85 17.73
C GLU A 45 -20.34 7.10 18.56
N ASN A 46 -19.67 8.23 18.31
CA ASN A 46 -18.68 8.83 19.21
C ASN A 46 -17.54 7.91 19.68
N THR A 47 -16.75 7.40 18.74
CA THR A 47 -15.50 6.71 19.05
C THR A 47 -14.30 7.46 18.46
N PRO A 48 -13.36 7.94 19.28
CA PRO A 48 -12.10 8.55 18.81
C PRO A 48 -11.17 7.46 18.27
N PHE A 49 -11.50 6.92 17.08
CA PHE A 49 -10.79 5.80 16.46
C PHE A 49 -9.57 6.19 15.62
N THR A 50 -9.36 7.47 15.35
CA THR A 50 -7.98 7.99 15.40
C THR A 50 -7.56 8.08 16.88
N PRO A 51 -6.61 7.25 17.36
CA PRO A 51 -5.74 7.68 18.45
C PRO A 51 -5.23 9.09 18.15
N LYS A 52 -5.07 9.95 19.17
CA LYS A 52 -4.74 11.37 18.98
C LYS A 52 -3.55 11.51 18.03
N VAL A 53 -3.65 12.42 17.06
CA VAL A 53 -2.51 12.79 16.22
C VAL A 53 -1.47 13.46 17.12
N GLU A 54 -0.37 12.75 17.35
CA GLU A 54 0.73 13.20 18.21
C GLU A 54 1.71 14.03 17.37
N HIS A 55 1.37 15.30 17.17
CA HIS A 55 2.13 16.23 16.35
C HIS A 55 3.55 16.48 16.90
N VAL A 56 4.58 16.23 16.08
CA VAL A 56 6.00 16.52 16.40
C VAL A 56 6.16 17.97 16.88
N LEU A 57 5.60 18.91 16.11
CA LEU A 57 5.63 20.35 16.34
C LEU A 57 4.56 20.85 17.34
N GLY A 58 3.96 19.95 18.12
CA GLY A 58 2.84 20.29 19.01
C GLY A 58 1.59 20.75 18.26
N THR A 59 0.66 21.36 18.98
CA THR A 59 -0.64 21.81 18.46
C THR A 59 -0.62 23.18 17.77
N TRP A 60 0.59 23.68 17.42
CA TRP A 60 0.82 25.02 16.86
C TRP A 60 0.10 26.11 17.69
N ASP A 61 0.43 26.19 18.98
CA ASP A 61 -0.18 27.11 19.96
C ASP A 61 -1.73 27.10 20.01
N GLY A 62 -2.33 25.96 19.67
CA GLY A 62 -3.78 25.75 19.67
C GLY A 62 -4.45 25.92 18.30
N ILE A 63 -3.71 26.34 17.27
CA ILE A 63 -4.22 26.47 15.89
C ILE A 63 -4.74 25.12 15.38
N LEU A 64 -4.04 24.00 15.61
CA LEU A 64 -4.49 22.69 15.14
C LEU A 64 -5.82 22.24 15.80
N PRO A 65 -5.98 22.29 17.13
CA PRO A 65 -7.28 22.11 17.78
C PRO A 65 -8.38 23.04 17.26
N TRP A 66 -8.06 24.32 17.02
CA TRP A 66 -9.02 25.31 16.49
C TRP A 66 -9.45 24.99 15.06
N LEU A 67 -8.53 24.60 14.18
CA LEU A 67 -8.86 24.14 12.82
C LEU A 67 -9.77 22.91 12.87
N ASN A 68 -9.40 21.89 13.67
CA ASN A 68 -10.18 20.66 13.80
C ASN A 68 -11.59 20.88 14.37
N SER A 69 -11.76 21.83 15.31
CA SER A 69 -13.09 22.17 15.84
C SER A 69 -13.98 22.85 14.81
N HIS A 70 -13.40 23.62 13.88
CA HIS A 70 -14.10 24.24 12.75
C HIS A 70 -14.18 23.35 11.50
N GLY A 71 -13.71 22.10 11.58
CA GLY A 71 -13.82 21.13 10.48
C GLY A 71 -12.70 21.17 9.45
N VAL A 72 -11.54 21.69 9.80
CA VAL A 72 -10.33 21.65 8.97
C VAL A 72 -9.29 20.73 9.63
N GLY A 73 -9.10 19.55 9.07
CA GLY A 73 -8.03 18.63 9.44
C GLY A 73 -6.78 18.93 8.60
N VAL A 74 -5.65 19.17 9.26
CA VAL A 74 -4.34 19.33 8.59
C VAL A 74 -3.36 18.36 9.20
N VAL A 75 -2.70 17.59 8.34
CA VAL A 75 -1.61 16.70 8.70
C VAL A 75 -0.40 16.97 7.82
N ILE A 76 0.78 16.95 8.43
CA ILE A 76 2.07 16.89 7.73
C ILE A 76 2.80 15.66 8.29
N ASP A 77 3.19 14.74 7.40
CA ASP A 77 3.91 13.53 7.75
C ASP A 77 5.29 13.49 7.07
N TYR A 78 6.17 12.69 7.66
CA TYR A 78 7.47 12.38 7.11
C TYR A 78 7.74 10.90 7.31
N THR A 79 7.97 10.20 6.20
CA THR A 79 8.28 8.77 6.17
C THR A 79 9.61 8.59 5.46
N SER A 80 10.54 7.82 6.03
CA SER A 80 11.84 7.53 5.42
C SER A 80 12.20 6.06 5.54
N GLU A 81 12.75 5.50 4.46
CA GLU A 81 13.13 4.10 4.35
C GLU A 81 14.59 4.01 3.93
N SER A 82 15.40 3.46 4.82
CA SER A 82 16.82 3.20 4.60
C SER A 82 17.05 1.70 4.54
N ALA A 83 17.78 1.23 3.53
CA ALA A 83 18.10 -0.17 3.34
C ALA A 83 19.60 -0.33 3.04
N ILE A 84 20.16 -1.46 3.46
CA ILE A 84 21.54 -1.87 3.13
C ILE A 84 21.52 -3.33 2.68
N LEU A 85 22.26 -3.64 1.62
CA LEU A 85 22.40 -5.02 1.16
C LEU A 85 23.55 -5.71 1.92
N LEU A 86 23.21 -6.75 2.68
CA LEU A 86 24.16 -7.51 3.50
C LEU A 86 24.80 -8.69 2.75
N ASP A 87 24.05 -9.32 1.84
CA ASP A 87 24.46 -10.46 1.02
C ASP A 87 23.73 -10.42 -0.33
N GLY A 88 24.30 -11.05 -1.37
CA GLY A 88 23.75 -11.05 -2.74
C GLY A 88 24.67 -10.44 -3.82
N GLY A 89 25.99 -10.45 -3.62
CA GLY A 89 26.97 -10.01 -4.64
C GLY A 89 27.18 -8.49 -4.77
N HIS A 90 26.36 -7.70 -4.08
CA HIS A 90 26.39 -6.23 -4.03
C HIS A 90 26.53 -5.73 -2.57
N GLY A 91 27.28 -6.47 -1.75
CA GLY A 91 27.39 -6.21 -0.32
C GLY A 91 27.91 -4.80 -0.02
N SER A 92 27.27 -4.11 0.92
CA SER A 92 27.44 -2.70 1.31
C SER A 92 26.75 -1.62 0.45
N ASP A 93 26.09 -1.97 -0.65
CA ASP A 93 25.20 -1.02 -1.33
C ASP A 93 24.07 -0.58 -0.38
N ALA A 94 23.75 0.73 -0.38
CA ALA A 94 22.78 1.32 0.55
C ALA A 94 21.84 2.31 -0.15
N GLY A 95 20.53 2.10 0.05
CA GLY A 95 19.45 2.95 -0.46
C GLY A 95 18.84 3.80 0.64
N TYR A 96 18.42 5.01 0.27
CA TYR A 96 17.68 5.93 1.15
C TYR A 96 16.58 6.62 0.35
N ALA A 97 15.33 6.42 0.75
CA ALA A 97 14.17 7.09 0.18
C ALA A 97 13.41 7.81 1.29
N HIS A 98 12.71 8.88 0.93
CA HIS A 98 11.77 9.54 1.83
C HIS A 98 10.56 10.10 1.10
N GLN A 99 9.50 10.30 1.88
CA GLN A 99 8.28 10.98 1.52
C GLN A 99 8.01 12.08 2.56
N VAL A 100 7.75 13.29 2.11
CA VAL A 100 7.04 14.32 2.89
C VAL A 100 5.61 14.32 2.39
N GLY A 101 4.62 14.11 3.26
CA GLY A 101 3.21 14.23 2.91
C GLY A 101 2.56 15.43 3.59
N ALA A 102 1.59 16.02 2.90
CA ALA A 102 0.66 16.99 3.47
C ALA A 102 -0.77 16.60 3.07
N GLU A 103 -1.62 16.44 4.07
CA GLU A 103 -3.02 16.01 3.97
C GLU A 103 -3.92 17.13 4.49
N LEU A 104 -4.98 17.41 3.74
CA LEU A 104 -6.02 18.38 4.05
C LEU A 104 -7.38 17.69 3.95
N ASP A 105 -8.10 17.71 5.06
CA ASP A 105 -9.46 17.22 5.18
C ASP A 105 -10.39 18.36 5.58
N ILE A 106 -11.56 18.42 4.96
CA ILE A 106 -12.56 19.46 5.22
C ILE A 106 -13.91 18.81 5.49
N ASP A 107 -14.47 19.11 6.66
CA ASP A 107 -15.83 18.78 7.11
C ASP A 107 -16.74 19.99 6.84
N TRP A 108 -17.47 19.94 5.72
CA TRP A 108 -18.35 21.02 5.29
C TRP A 108 -19.62 21.13 6.15
N GLY A 109 -19.92 20.10 6.94
CA GLY A 109 -20.97 20.11 7.95
C GLY A 109 -20.69 21.10 9.08
N LYS A 110 -19.42 21.24 9.46
CA LYS A 110 -18.96 22.23 10.45
C LYS A 110 -18.74 23.64 9.87
N LEU A 111 -18.22 23.74 8.64
CA LEU A 111 -17.92 25.03 8.03
C LEU A 111 -19.16 25.79 7.54
N ILE A 112 -20.07 25.11 6.82
CA ILE A 112 -21.21 25.74 6.13
C ILE A 112 -22.53 25.00 6.34
N GLY A 113 -22.56 23.99 7.21
CA GLY A 113 -23.76 23.22 7.52
C GLY A 113 -24.10 22.09 6.53
N TRP A 114 -23.27 21.82 5.52
CA TRP A 114 -23.50 20.73 4.56
C TRP A 114 -23.20 19.36 5.19
N GLN A 115 -24.22 18.79 5.84
CA GLN A 115 -24.08 17.56 6.60
C GLN A 115 -23.66 16.37 5.73
N GLY A 116 -22.71 15.57 6.25
CA GLY A 116 -22.20 14.37 5.61
C GLY A 116 -21.24 14.62 4.43
N PHE A 117 -21.03 15.87 3.99
CA PHE A 117 -20.09 16.17 2.90
C PHE A 117 -18.70 16.48 3.43
N ARG A 118 -17.69 15.79 2.90
CA ARG A 118 -16.27 16.01 3.21
C ARG A 118 -15.44 16.07 1.93
N THR A 119 -14.33 16.79 1.97
CA THR A 119 -13.33 16.75 0.88
C THR A 119 -11.96 16.44 1.43
N HIS A 120 -11.20 15.66 0.67
CA HIS A 120 -9.91 15.11 1.06
C HIS A 120 -8.90 15.42 -0.03
N ALA A 121 -7.74 15.94 0.34
CA ALA A 121 -6.63 16.20 -0.58
C ALA A 121 -5.30 15.80 0.06
N VAL A 122 -4.46 15.12 -0.72
CA VAL A 122 -3.08 14.80 -0.30
C VAL A 122 -2.11 15.23 -1.39
N VAL A 123 -1.03 15.88 -0.98
CA VAL A 123 0.16 16.10 -1.80
C VAL A 123 1.38 15.46 -1.15
N VAL A 124 2.33 15.00 -1.96
CA VAL A 124 3.61 14.47 -1.48
C VAL A 124 4.79 15.06 -2.21
N ASN A 125 5.94 15.11 -1.53
CA ASN A 125 7.25 15.07 -2.15
C ASN A 125 7.85 13.68 -1.93
N ARG A 126 8.37 13.03 -2.98
CA ARG A 126 9.14 11.77 -2.89
C ARG A 126 10.53 11.98 -3.49
N ALA A 127 11.57 11.68 -2.71
CA ALA A 127 12.96 11.85 -3.13
C ALA A 127 13.90 10.82 -2.48
N GLY A 128 15.07 10.64 -3.10
CA GLY A 128 16.07 9.66 -2.70
C GLY A 128 16.32 8.60 -3.78
N HIS A 129 16.80 7.45 -3.34
CA HIS A 129 17.41 6.40 -4.14
C HIS A 129 16.97 5.00 -3.66
N ASN A 130 16.90 4.05 -4.60
CA ASN A 130 16.32 2.72 -4.39
C ASN A 130 17.38 1.63 -4.45
N LEU A 131 17.61 0.94 -3.34
CA LEU A 131 18.58 -0.14 -3.25
C LEU A 131 18.33 -1.25 -4.29
N SER A 132 17.05 -1.57 -4.58
CA SER A 132 16.72 -2.57 -5.60
C SER A 132 17.21 -2.20 -7.00
N ALA A 133 17.41 -0.91 -7.31
CA ALA A 133 17.97 -0.51 -8.59
C ALA A 133 19.47 -0.82 -8.71
N ASP A 134 20.22 -0.80 -7.61
CA ASP A 134 21.69 -0.95 -7.59
C ASP A 134 22.13 -2.39 -7.91
N TYR A 135 21.51 -3.36 -7.24
CA TYR A 135 21.70 -4.79 -7.53
C TYR A 135 20.81 -5.31 -8.67
N GLY A 136 20.16 -4.40 -9.42
CA GLY A 136 19.45 -4.70 -10.68
C GLY A 136 18.06 -5.35 -10.56
N ASP A 137 17.48 -5.42 -9.35
CA ASP A 137 16.14 -5.96 -9.11
C ASP A 137 15.04 -4.99 -9.56
N LYS A 138 14.32 -5.44 -10.59
CA LYS A 138 13.19 -4.75 -11.21
C LYS A 138 11.86 -5.51 -11.02
N SER A 139 11.83 -6.44 -10.07
CA SER A 139 10.64 -7.23 -9.74
C SER A 139 9.55 -6.39 -9.06
N LEU A 140 8.44 -7.04 -8.69
CA LEU A 140 7.41 -6.42 -7.85
C LEU A 140 7.87 -6.14 -6.42
N ALA A 141 8.88 -6.89 -5.97
CA ALA A 141 9.35 -6.93 -4.59
C ALA A 141 10.46 -5.90 -4.33
N GLY A 142 10.32 -4.66 -4.82
CA GLY A 142 11.29 -3.61 -4.49
C GLY A 142 11.31 -3.33 -2.99
N ILE A 143 12.50 -3.15 -2.41
CA ILE A 143 12.72 -3.14 -0.96
C ILE A 143 12.04 -1.95 -0.25
N GLN A 144 12.08 -0.76 -0.86
CA GLN A 144 11.59 0.51 -0.27
C GLN A 144 10.29 0.93 -0.95
N GLU A 145 9.12 0.81 -0.30
CA GLU A 145 7.81 1.15 -0.89
C GLU A 145 7.69 2.61 -1.32
N ILE A 146 8.21 3.54 -0.52
CA ILE A 146 8.02 4.97 -0.76
C ILE A 146 8.83 5.50 -1.96
N TYR A 147 9.70 4.67 -2.54
CA TYR A 147 10.42 5.02 -3.75
C TYR A 147 9.60 4.80 -5.02
N GLY A 148 9.55 5.82 -5.88
CA GLY A 148 8.90 5.75 -7.19
C GLY A 148 7.40 6.04 -7.13
N GLY A 149 6.82 6.42 -8.28
CA GLY A 149 5.55 7.13 -8.34
C GLY A 149 5.67 8.54 -7.74
N GLY A 150 5.29 9.59 -8.47
CA GLY A 150 5.37 10.97 -7.96
C GLY A 150 6.74 11.46 -7.47
N GLY A 151 7.84 10.75 -7.76
CA GLY A 151 9.20 11.12 -7.37
C GLY A 151 9.90 12.00 -8.41
N ASN A 152 10.98 12.67 -8.00
CA ASN A 152 11.73 13.65 -8.80
C ASN A 152 10.85 14.82 -9.31
N VAL A 153 9.84 15.22 -8.52
CA VAL A 153 9.08 16.46 -8.70
C VAL A 153 8.99 17.17 -7.34
N GLY A 154 8.89 18.50 -7.35
CA GLY A 154 8.82 19.28 -6.10
C GLY A 154 7.57 18.95 -5.28
N VAL A 155 6.42 18.83 -5.95
CA VAL A 155 5.13 18.45 -5.36
C VAL A 155 4.42 17.51 -6.33
N HIS A 156 3.82 16.44 -5.81
CA HIS A 156 2.94 15.53 -6.51
C HIS A 156 1.56 15.51 -5.86
N LEU A 157 0.50 15.82 -6.61
CA LEU A 157 -0.89 15.72 -6.13
C LEU A 157 -1.34 14.25 -6.13
N VAL A 158 -1.43 13.67 -4.94
CA VAL A 158 -1.81 12.27 -4.76
C VAL A 158 -3.29 12.07 -5.06
N TYR A 159 -4.17 12.85 -4.43
CA TYR A 159 -5.60 12.81 -4.69
C TYR A 159 -6.27 14.12 -4.30
N VAL A 160 -7.42 14.38 -4.90
CA VAL A 160 -8.40 15.38 -4.48
C VAL A 160 -9.80 14.87 -4.82
N TYR A 161 -10.61 14.57 -3.80
CA TYR A 161 -11.95 14.00 -3.99
C TYR A 161 -12.89 14.38 -2.85
N GLY A 162 -14.20 14.30 -3.14
CA GLY A 162 -15.26 14.51 -2.15
C GLY A 162 -15.92 13.20 -1.74
N THR A 163 -16.44 13.15 -0.51
CA THR A 163 -17.34 12.10 -0.01
C THR A 163 -18.64 12.72 0.46
N GLN A 164 -19.75 11.99 0.30
CA GLN A 164 -21.05 12.34 0.86
C GLN A 164 -21.64 11.11 1.55
N ASP A 165 -21.86 11.23 2.85
CA ASP A 165 -22.63 10.26 3.64
C ASP A 165 -24.14 10.50 3.40
N LEU A 166 -24.87 9.43 3.16
CA LEU A 166 -26.30 9.37 2.82
C LEU A 166 -27.01 8.33 3.69
N ALA A 167 -28.34 8.38 3.75
CA ALA A 167 -29.17 7.39 4.46
C ALA A 167 -28.73 7.14 5.92
N GLY A 168 -28.43 8.21 6.66
CA GLY A 168 -27.94 8.11 8.05
C GLY A 168 -26.54 7.46 8.18
N GLY A 169 -25.71 7.59 7.15
CA GLY A 169 -24.39 6.96 7.07
C GLY A 169 -24.37 5.58 6.41
N ARG A 170 -25.53 4.97 6.11
CA ARG A 170 -25.62 3.61 5.52
C ARG A 170 -25.19 3.52 4.06
N VAL A 171 -25.03 4.65 3.39
CA VAL A 171 -24.45 4.75 2.05
C VAL A 171 -23.46 5.90 2.05
N GLN A 172 -22.27 5.68 1.49
CA GLN A 172 -21.29 6.73 1.23
C GLN A 172 -20.93 6.71 -0.26
N ILE A 173 -21.07 7.85 -0.92
CA ILE A 173 -20.55 8.06 -2.28
C ILE A 173 -19.24 8.83 -2.20
N ALA A 174 -18.30 8.52 -3.09
CA ALA A 174 -17.05 9.26 -3.26
C ALA A 174 -16.81 9.54 -4.74
N ALA A 175 -16.28 10.73 -5.08
CA ALA A 175 -15.94 11.10 -6.45
C ALA A 175 -14.83 12.15 -6.51
N GLY A 176 -13.91 12.01 -7.46
CA GLY A 176 -12.84 12.97 -7.70
C GLY A 176 -11.64 12.35 -8.42
N LYS A 177 -10.46 12.95 -8.25
CA LYS A 177 -9.18 12.37 -8.68
C LYS A 177 -8.62 11.53 -7.53
N MET A 178 -8.78 10.21 -7.58
CA MET A 178 -8.48 9.29 -6.48
C MET A 178 -7.88 7.96 -6.99
N PRO A 179 -7.00 7.30 -6.20
CA PRO A 179 -6.57 5.93 -6.48
C PRO A 179 -7.67 4.90 -6.13
N VAL A 180 -7.50 3.67 -6.61
CA VAL A 180 -8.34 2.51 -6.26
C VAL A 180 -7.94 1.94 -4.90
N ASN A 181 -6.63 1.87 -4.61
CA ASN A 181 -6.10 1.13 -3.46
C ASN A 181 -6.29 1.77 -2.08
N ILE A 182 -6.88 2.97 -2.00
CA ILE A 182 -7.28 3.56 -0.71
C ILE A 182 -8.62 2.99 -0.20
N ASP A 183 -9.36 2.31 -1.07
CA ASP A 183 -10.70 1.78 -0.77
C ASP A 183 -10.81 0.27 -1.01
N PHE A 184 -10.19 -0.28 -2.06
CA PHE A 184 -10.28 -1.69 -2.45
C PHE A 184 -8.94 -2.42 -2.22
N SER A 185 -8.97 -3.66 -1.71
CA SER A 185 -7.75 -4.42 -1.36
C SER A 185 -6.83 -3.63 -0.39
N ALA A 186 -7.44 -2.83 0.49
CA ALA A 186 -6.76 -2.01 1.48
C ALA A 186 -6.74 -2.70 2.85
N SER A 187 -5.61 -2.63 3.57
CA SER A 187 -5.53 -2.99 5.00
C SER A 187 -4.56 -2.05 5.74
N PRO A 188 -4.88 -1.60 6.97
CA PRO A 188 -3.95 -0.84 7.80
C PRO A 188 -2.72 -1.65 8.22
N LEU A 189 -2.74 -2.99 8.12
CA LEU A 189 -1.63 -3.85 8.52
C LEU A 189 -0.50 -3.90 7.48
N TYR A 190 -0.79 -3.67 6.19
CA TYR A 190 0.16 -3.90 5.10
C TYR A 190 1.44 -3.04 5.20
N CYS A 191 1.32 -1.75 5.46
CA CYS A 191 2.48 -0.86 5.67
C CYS A 191 3.06 -0.92 7.10
N THR A 192 2.77 -2.02 7.82
CA THR A 192 3.69 -2.47 8.88
C THR A 192 5.02 -2.90 8.27
N PHE A 193 5.02 -3.37 7.02
CA PHE A 193 6.23 -3.79 6.31
C PHE A 193 6.72 -2.72 5.34
N MET A 194 8.02 -2.76 5.02
CA MET A 194 8.71 -1.82 4.12
C MET A 194 8.62 -2.29 2.65
N THR A 195 8.55 -3.60 2.42
CA THR A 195 8.52 -4.19 1.08
C THR A 195 7.32 -3.74 0.23
N LYS A 196 7.60 -3.41 -1.04
CA LYS A 196 6.59 -3.16 -2.08
C LYS A 196 5.67 -4.34 -2.36
N SER A 197 6.05 -5.56 -1.97
CA SER A 197 5.23 -6.74 -2.23
C SER A 197 3.88 -6.70 -1.51
N ILE A 198 3.76 -5.96 -0.40
CA ILE A 198 2.49 -5.91 0.36
C ILE A 198 2.03 -4.49 0.74
N CYS A 199 2.93 -3.54 1.03
CA CYS A 199 2.49 -2.22 1.51
C CYS A 199 1.59 -1.49 0.49
N GLY A 200 0.48 -0.96 1.00
CA GLY A 200 -0.64 -0.39 0.25
C GLY A 200 -1.67 -1.46 -0.11
N ASN A 201 -1.24 -2.46 -0.88
CA ASN A 201 -2.02 -3.60 -1.37
C ASN A 201 -1.07 -4.69 -1.92
N PRO A 202 -1.50 -5.96 -2.03
CA PRO A 202 -0.74 -7.02 -2.72
C PRO A 202 -0.34 -6.59 -4.14
N LYS A 203 0.94 -6.71 -4.49
CA LYS A 203 1.52 -5.94 -5.60
C LYS A 203 1.17 -6.48 -6.99
N ALA A 204 0.79 -7.75 -7.07
CA ALA A 204 0.19 -8.34 -8.25
C ALA A 204 -1.08 -7.61 -8.73
N LEU A 205 -1.82 -6.86 -7.89
CA LEU A 205 -2.96 -6.07 -8.38
C LEU A 205 -2.48 -4.90 -9.27
N THR A 206 -1.62 -4.04 -8.73
CA THR A 206 -1.05 -2.86 -9.41
C THR A 206 -0.31 -3.19 -10.71
N ARG A 207 0.21 -4.42 -10.85
CA ARG A 207 0.97 -4.87 -12.03
C ARG A 207 0.29 -5.98 -12.83
N GLY A 208 -0.89 -6.41 -12.41
CA GLY A 208 -1.82 -7.18 -13.23
C GLY A 208 -2.54 -6.28 -14.22
N ALA A 209 -3.11 -5.17 -13.74
CA ALA A 209 -3.82 -4.19 -14.56
C ALA A 209 -3.38 -2.76 -14.22
N ALA A 210 -3.18 -1.94 -15.26
CA ALA A 210 -2.91 -0.51 -15.11
C ALA A 210 -4.11 0.27 -14.54
N GLY A 211 -5.33 -0.26 -14.74
CA GLY A 211 -6.55 0.29 -14.15
C GLY A 211 -6.61 0.25 -12.62
N PHE A 212 -5.84 -0.63 -11.96
CA PHE A 212 -5.70 -0.62 -10.50
C PHE A 212 -4.75 0.51 -10.06
N ALA A 213 -5.22 1.75 -10.19
CA ALA A 213 -4.46 2.96 -9.83
C ALA A 213 -4.10 2.95 -8.35
N THR A 214 -2.83 3.19 -8.03
CA THR A 214 -2.34 3.15 -6.64
C THR A 214 -1.59 4.41 -6.26
N TYR A 215 -1.72 4.78 -4.98
CA TYR A 215 -0.90 5.80 -4.31
C TYR A 215 0.59 5.69 -4.73
N PRO A 216 1.25 6.80 -5.11
CA PRO A 216 0.74 8.16 -5.07
C PRO A 216 -0.10 8.57 -6.29
N GLY A 217 -0.20 7.75 -7.35
CA GLY A 217 -0.95 8.13 -8.56
C GLY A 217 -2.47 8.03 -8.40
N SER A 218 -3.20 8.91 -9.09
CA SER A 218 -4.67 8.94 -9.07
C SER A 218 -5.27 9.24 -10.44
N VAL A 219 -6.51 8.79 -10.60
CA VAL A 219 -7.33 8.91 -11.82
C VAL A 219 -8.68 9.49 -11.47
N TRP A 220 -9.40 10.03 -12.45
CA TRP A 220 -10.81 10.34 -12.25
C TRP A 220 -11.58 9.05 -11.97
N GLY A 221 -12.34 9.06 -10.89
CA GLY A 221 -13.16 7.92 -10.49
C GLY A 221 -14.13 8.26 -9.38
N GLY A 222 -14.90 7.25 -9.01
CA GLY A 222 -15.80 7.32 -7.87
C GLY A 222 -16.28 5.94 -7.44
N ARG A 223 -16.83 5.87 -6.24
CA ARG A 223 -17.38 4.65 -5.65
C ARG A 223 -18.67 4.91 -4.89
N VAL A 224 -19.43 3.83 -4.72
CA VAL A 224 -20.52 3.72 -3.74
C VAL A 224 -20.12 2.63 -2.76
N ARG A 225 -20.13 2.94 -1.46
CA ARG A 225 -20.01 1.98 -0.35
C ARG A 225 -21.32 1.96 0.43
N THR A 226 -21.75 0.79 0.87
CA THR A 226 -22.95 0.62 1.69
C THR A 226 -22.64 -0.29 2.88
N TRP A 227 -23.41 -0.12 3.95
CA TRP A 227 -23.40 -0.99 5.14
C TRP A 227 -24.80 -1.56 5.37
N PRO A 228 -25.17 -2.65 4.65
CA PRO A 228 -26.51 -3.23 4.74
C PRO A 228 -26.83 -3.83 6.11
N ALA A 229 -25.80 -4.29 6.83
CA ALA A 229 -25.91 -4.85 8.18
C ALA A 229 -24.64 -4.51 8.98
N ASP A 230 -24.73 -4.59 10.30
CA ASP A 230 -23.58 -4.31 11.17
C ASP A 230 -22.50 -5.38 10.97
N GLY A 231 -21.25 -4.94 10.83
CA GLY A 231 -20.14 -5.83 10.46
C GLY A 231 -20.19 -6.34 9.02
N PHE A 232 -20.97 -5.74 8.11
CA PHE A 232 -20.94 -6.06 6.68
C PHE A 232 -20.90 -4.80 5.82
N TYR A 233 -20.01 -4.77 4.82
CA TYR A 233 -19.99 -3.73 3.79
C TYR A 233 -19.98 -4.34 2.39
N ALA A 234 -20.54 -3.58 1.45
CA ALA A 234 -20.41 -3.81 0.02
C ALA A 234 -20.00 -2.50 -0.67
N GLN A 235 -19.11 -2.57 -1.64
CA GLN A 235 -18.68 -1.41 -2.41
C GLN A 235 -18.41 -1.74 -3.88
N VAL A 236 -18.65 -0.76 -4.74
CA VAL A 236 -18.37 -0.82 -6.18
C VAL A 236 -17.90 0.56 -6.63
N GLY A 237 -16.99 0.61 -7.60
CA GLY A 237 -16.54 1.87 -8.18
C GLY A 237 -16.30 1.79 -9.67
N VAL A 238 -16.01 2.95 -10.26
CA VAL A 238 -15.58 3.11 -11.65
C VAL A 238 -14.46 4.14 -11.65
N TYR A 239 -13.31 3.78 -12.19
CA TYR A 239 -12.09 4.58 -12.23
C TYR A 239 -11.56 4.59 -13.66
N GLY A 240 -10.91 5.66 -14.10
CA GLY A 240 -10.21 5.69 -15.39
C GLY A 240 -8.99 4.76 -15.38
N ALA A 241 -8.79 3.98 -16.44
CA ALA A 241 -7.58 3.17 -16.59
C ALA A 241 -6.53 3.90 -17.44
N ASN A 242 -5.31 4.04 -16.92
CA ASN A 242 -4.23 4.77 -17.58
C ASN A 242 -2.87 4.05 -17.40
N PRO A 243 -2.31 3.43 -18.46
CA PRO A 243 -1.01 2.76 -18.44
C PRO A 243 0.18 3.67 -18.12
N ASP A 244 0.06 4.96 -18.42
CA ASP A 244 1.11 5.97 -18.31
C ASP A 244 1.04 6.76 -16.99
N LEU A 245 0.25 6.30 -16.02
CA LEU A 245 0.11 6.93 -14.70
C LEU A 245 1.48 7.12 -14.02
N ASN A 246 1.72 8.32 -13.46
CA ASN A 246 2.98 8.76 -12.87
C ASN A 246 4.20 8.86 -13.83
N THR A 247 4.04 8.66 -15.13
CA THR A 247 5.14 8.84 -16.11
C THR A 247 5.30 10.30 -16.56
N ASN A 248 6.42 10.61 -17.22
CA ASN A 248 6.62 11.90 -17.90
C ASN A 248 5.61 12.16 -19.03
N GLN A 249 4.96 11.12 -19.58
CA GLN A 249 4.06 11.25 -20.73
C GLN A 249 2.64 11.69 -20.33
N TYR A 250 2.23 11.44 -19.08
CA TYR A 250 0.89 11.74 -18.60
C TYR A 250 0.85 12.63 -17.36
N ASP A 251 1.17 12.09 -16.17
CA ASP A 251 0.86 12.77 -14.90
C ASP A 251 1.92 12.53 -13.82
N ARG A 252 3.17 12.91 -14.10
CA ARG A 252 4.26 12.80 -13.12
C ARG A 252 4.01 13.68 -11.88
N THR A 253 3.34 14.82 -12.03
CA THR A 253 3.09 15.78 -10.94
C THR A 253 1.75 15.57 -10.24
N GLY A 254 0.90 14.64 -10.70
CA GLY A 254 -0.43 14.44 -10.13
C GLY A 254 -1.47 15.51 -10.50
N PHE A 255 -1.05 16.62 -11.12
CA PHE A 255 -1.87 17.78 -11.47
C PHE A 255 -2.46 17.72 -12.89
N ASN A 256 -2.27 16.63 -13.64
CA ASN A 256 -2.95 16.45 -14.92
C ASN A 256 -4.40 15.96 -14.70
N PHE A 257 -5.36 16.85 -14.94
CA PHE A 257 -6.80 16.56 -14.85
C PHE A 257 -7.44 16.15 -16.18
N SER A 258 -6.65 15.98 -17.25
CA SER A 258 -7.10 15.44 -18.53
C SER A 258 -7.54 13.97 -18.42
N THR A 259 -8.17 13.45 -19.47
CA THR A 259 -8.44 12.01 -19.66
C THR A 259 -7.89 11.48 -21.00
N ASN A 260 -7.08 12.28 -21.71
CA ASN A 260 -6.64 12.02 -23.08
C ASN A 260 -5.79 10.75 -23.29
N LEU A 261 -5.17 10.20 -22.23
CA LEU A 261 -4.43 8.93 -22.27
C LEU A 261 -5.14 7.79 -21.50
N TYR A 262 -6.45 7.93 -21.24
CA TYR A 262 -7.22 6.83 -20.64
C TYR A 262 -7.52 5.78 -21.71
N THR A 263 -7.18 4.53 -21.42
CA THR A 263 -7.36 3.39 -22.33
C THR A 263 -8.64 2.60 -22.07
N GLY A 264 -9.35 2.91 -20.99
CA GLY A 264 -10.56 2.21 -20.56
C GLY A 264 -10.98 2.63 -19.16
N PHE A 265 -11.76 1.76 -18.51
CA PHE A 265 -12.20 1.93 -17.13
C PHE A 265 -11.84 0.71 -16.29
N TYR A 266 -11.53 0.93 -15.02
CA TYR A 266 -11.39 -0.09 -14.01
C TYR A 266 -12.63 -0.10 -13.10
N VAL A 267 -13.28 -1.25 -13.02
CA VAL A 267 -14.51 -1.46 -12.25
C VAL A 267 -14.23 -2.48 -11.14
N PRO A 268 -13.83 -2.04 -9.93
CA PRO A 268 -13.73 -2.90 -8.77
C PRO A 268 -15.09 -3.05 -8.07
N ALA A 269 -15.35 -4.25 -7.56
CA ALA A 269 -16.41 -4.57 -6.62
C ALA A 269 -15.83 -5.40 -5.47
N GLU A 270 -16.20 -5.10 -4.23
CA GLU A 270 -15.70 -5.79 -3.04
C GLU A 270 -16.80 -5.87 -1.99
N VAL A 271 -16.86 -7.01 -1.29
CA VAL A 271 -17.65 -7.21 -0.08
C VAL A 271 -16.72 -7.56 1.07
N GLY A 272 -17.05 -7.12 2.27
CA GLY A 272 -16.29 -7.45 3.47
C GLY A 272 -17.17 -7.71 4.69
N ILE A 273 -16.74 -8.65 5.53
CA ILE A 273 -17.31 -8.95 6.84
C ILE A 273 -16.30 -8.59 7.95
N ILE A 274 -16.81 -8.02 9.03
CA ILE A 274 -16.05 -7.52 10.18
C ILE A 274 -16.62 -8.13 11.47
N PRO A 275 -16.40 -9.45 11.73
CA PRO A 275 -16.87 -10.09 12.95
C PRO A 275 -16.04 -9.69 14.18
N SER A 276 -16.65 -9.80 15.35
CA SER A 276 -16.00 -9.61 16.66
C SER A 276 -16.23 -10.84 17.54
N PHE A 277 -15.18 -11.56 17.90
CA PHE A 277 -15.28 -12.83 18.63
C PHE A 277 -14.96 -12.73 20.12
N GLY A 278 -15.76 -13.44 20.94
CA GLY A 278 -15.52 -13.64 22.37
C GLY A 278 -15.64 -12.39 23.25
N PRO A 279 -15.44 -12.53 24.58
CA PRO A 279 -15.57 -11.42 25.54
C PRO A 279 -14.49 -10.33 25.36
N ASN A 280 -13.39 -10.66 24.67
CA ASN A 280 -12.30 -9.72 24.40
C ASN A 280 -12.49 -8.94 23.08
N HIS A 281 -13.64 -9.05 22.42
CA HIS A 281 -13.94 -8.37 21.15
C HIS A 281 -12.81 -8.51 20.12
N LEU A 282 -12.47 -9.75 19.79
CA LEU A 282 -11.41 -10.08 18.84
C LEU A 282 -11.91 -9.83 17.41
N VAL A 283 -11.66 -8.62 16.90
CA VAL A 283 -12.11 -8.20 15.57
C VAL A 283 -11.28 -8.88 14.48
N GLY A 284 -11.96 -9.36 13.44
CA GLY A 284 -11.33 -9.72 12.16
C GLY A 284 -11.95 -8.95 11.01
N HIS A 285 -11.28 -8.93 9.88
CA HIS A 285 -11.72 -8.34 8.62
C HIS A 285 -11.50 -9.37 7.52
N TYR A 286 -12.53 -9.73 6.77
CA TYR A 286 -12.41 -10.67 5.65
C TYR A 286 -13.10 -10.07 4.44
N LYS A 287 -12.40 -9.98 3.32
CA LYS A 287 -12.90 -9.38 2.08
C LYS A 287 -12.70 -10.27 0.87
N LEU A 288 -13.67 -10.19 -0.03
CA LEU A 288 -13.66 -10.80 -1.35
C LEU A 288 -13.94 -9.70 -2.36
N GLY A 289 -13.09 -9.56 -3.36
CA GLY A 289 -13.31 -8.60 -4.42
C GLY A 289 -12.86 -9.08 -5.79
N VAL A 290 -13.43 -8.43 -6.79
CA VAL A 290 -13.19 -8.64 -8.21
C VAL A 290 -13.00 -7.28 -8.87
N GLY A 291 -12.09 -7.19 -9.82
CA GLY A 291 -11.90 -6.01 -10.63
C GLY A 291 -11.88 -6.35 -12.10
N TYR A 292 -12.49 -5.50 -12.92
CA TYR A 292 -12.43 -5.59 -14.37
C TYR A 292 -11.81 -4.32 -14.95
N ASP A 293 -10.66 -4.45 -15.62
CA ASP A 293 -10.10 -3.41 -16.47
C ASP A 293 -10.66 -3.61 -17.89
N SER A 294 -11.24 -2.58 -18.50
CA SER A 294 -11.75 -2.64 -19.87
C SER A 294 -10.70 -2.30 -20.94
N SER A 295 -9.46 -1.99 -20.56
CA SER A 295 -8.42 -1.55 -21.48
C SER A 295 -7.93 -2.68 -22.41
N PRO A 296 -7.45 -2.35 -23.62
CA PRO A 296 -6.73 -3.28 -24.47
C PRO A 296 -5.32 -3.54 -23.94
N TYR A 297 -4.88 -4.80 -23.96
CA TYR A 297 -3.54 -5.22 -23.54
C TYR A 297 -2.89 -6.15 -24.56
N ALA A 298 -1.57 -6.02 -24.74
CA ALA A 298 -0.80 -6.97 -25.53
C ALA A 298 -0.68 -8.33 -24.80
N ASP A 299 -0.98 -9.42 -25.52
CA ASP A 299 -0.67 -10.80 -25.10
C ASP A 299 0.85 -10.97 -25.00
N TRP A 300 1.32 -11.64 -23.94
CA TRP A 300 2.76 -11.83 -23.70
C TRP A 300 3.47 -12.72 -24.72
N LEU A 301 2.75 -13.54 -25.49
CA LEU A 301 3.36 -14.59 -26.30
C LEU A 301 2.81 -14.64 -27.75
N ARG A 302 1.52 -14.38 -27.93
CA ARG A 302 0.79 -14.71 -29.18
C ARG A 302 0.57 -13.51 -30.09
N ASP A 303 0.59 -13.75 -31.40
CA ASP A 303 0.08 -12.82 -32.41
C ASP A 303 -1.40 -13.11 -32.76
N ASN A 304 -2.01 -12.25 -33.57
CA ASN A 304 -3.40 -12.39 -34.04
C ASN A 304 -3.67 -13.68 -34.84
N GLY A 305 -2.64 -14.37 -35.36
CA GLY A 305 -2.75 -15.66 -36.04
C GLY A 305 -2.50 -16.87 -35.13
N GLY A 306 -2.32 -16.66 -33.82
CA GLY A 306 -1.96 -17.72 -32.86
C GLY A 306 -0.49 -18.14 -32.91
N GLY A 307 0.33 -17.53 -33.77
CA GLY A 307 1.78 -17.72 -33.79
C GLY A 307 2.44 -17.12 -32.56
N ILE A 308 3.71 -17.45 -32.30
CA ILE A 308 4.50 -16.78 -31.26
C ILE A 308 5.00 -15.46 -31.85
N ALA A 309 4.52 -14.32 -31.34
CA ALA A 309 4.76 -12.99 -31.91
C ALA A 309 6.25 -12.68 -32.10
N TYR A 310 7.08 -13.09 -31.13
CA TYR A 310 8.54 -12.94 -31.21
C TYR A 310 9.19 -13.70 -32.38
N LEU A 311 8.63 -14.85 -32.78
CA LEU A 311 9.15 -15.66 -33.90
C LEU A 311 8.58 -15.20 -35.24
N THR A 312 7.28 -14.90 -35.30
CA THR A 312 6.60 -14.46 -36.53
C THR A 312 6.93 -13.02 -36.92
N LYS A 313 7.54 -12.24 -36.00
CA LYS A 313 7.81 -10.80 -36.14
C LYS A 313 6.55 -9.97 -36.41
N LYS A 314 5.38 -10.49 -36.04
CA LYS A 314 4.10 -9.78 -36.09
C LYS A 314 3.84 -9.06 -34.76
N PRO A 315 2.99 -8.03 -34.74
CA PRO A 315 2.50 -7.44 -33.49
C PRO A 315 1.84 -8.50 -32.59
N ALA A 316 2.00 -8.34 -31.29
CA ALA A 316 1.27 -9.12 -30.30
C ALA A 316 -0.25 -8.96 -30.47
N ARG A 317 -1.01 -10.00 -30.10
CA ARG A 317 -2.47 -9.95 -30.07
C ARG A 317 -2.91 -8.93 -29.03
N MET A 318 -3.86 -8.07 -29.39
CA MET A 318 -4.46 -7.13 -28.44
C MET A 318 -5.71 -7.75 -27.84
N ASP A 319 -5.59 -8.26 -26.62
CA ASP A 319 -6.69 -8.82 -25.86
C ASP A 319 -7.47 -7.69 -25.16
N GLN A 320 -8.80 -7.81 -25.21
CA GLN A 320 -9.71 -6.86 -24.58
C GLN A 320 -10.02 -7.29 -23.15
N GLY A 321 -9.66 -6.43 -22.21
CA GLY A 321 -10.02 -6.54 -20.81
C GLY A 321 -9.17 -7.50 -19.97
N LYS A 322 -9.21 -7.27 -18.66
CA LYS A 322 -8.57 -8.13 -17.64
C LYS A 322 -9.48 -8.27 -16.44
N THR A 323 -9.47 -9.46 -15.84
CA THR A 323 -10.10 -9.71 -14.55
C THR A 323 -9.04 -9.93 -13.49
N GLN A 324 -9.25 -9.30 -12.34
CA GLN A 324 -8.49 -9.50 -11.12
C GLN A 324 -9.45 -10.01 -10.04
N LEU A 325 -8.97 -10.85 -9.13
CA LEU A 325 -9.69 -11.37 -7.98
C LEU A 325 -8.77 -11.25 -6.77
N TRP A 326 -9.31 -10.83 -5.63
CA TRP A 326 -8.61 -10.89 -4.34
C TRP A 326 -9.50 -11.50 -3.26
N ILE A 327 -8.87 -12.31 -2.41
CA ILE A 327 -9.43 -12.89 -1.20
C ILE A 327 -8.44 -12.58 -0.09
N GLU A 328 -8.82 -11.75 0.86
CA GLU A 328 -7.90 -11.19 1.86
C GLU A 328 -8.56 -11.19 3.23
N GLY A 329 -7.77 -11.33 4.28
CA GLY A 329 -8.28 -11.07 5.62
C GLY A 329 -7.23 -11.05 6.71
N ASP A 330 -7.66 -10.53 7.85
CA ASP A 330 -6.94 -10.52 9.10
C ASP A 330 -7.86 -10.84 10.28
N GLN A 331 -7.30 -11.36 11.36
CA GLN A 331 -8.01 -11.70 12.58
C GLN A 331 -7.14 -11.40 13.79
N MET A 332 -7.68 -10.61 14.73
CA MET A 332 -7.07 -10.45 16.05
C MET A 332 -7.12 -11.79 16.79
N LEU A 333 -5.96 -12.34 17.11
CA LEU A 333 -5.80 -13.56 17.92
C LEU A 333 -5.73 -13.23 19.42
N ILE A 334 -5.11 -12.09 19.77
CA ILE A 334 -4.90 -11.66 21.16
C ILE A 334 -5.14 -10.15 21.24
N ARG A 335 -5.95 -9.69 22.20
CA ARG A 335 -6.10 -8.26 22.52
C ARG A 335 -5.05 -7.83 23.55
N ASN A 336 -4.26 -6.82 23.22
CA ASN A 336 -3.21 -6.27 24.07
C ASN A 336 -3.59 -4.89 24.67
N GLY A 337 -4.64 -4.24 24.17
CA GLY A 337 -5.15 -2.98 24.71
C GLY A 337 -6.49 -2.53 24.10
N HIS A 338 -6.89 -1.30 24.43
CA HIS A 338 -8.05 -0.63 23.82
C HIS A 338 -7.76 -0.17 22.39
N GLY A 339 -8.81 0.03 21.59
CA GLY A 339 -8.70 0.40 20.17
C GLY A 339 -8.56 -0.80 19.22
N PRO A 340 -8.73 -0.59 17.90
CA PRO A 340 -8.77 -1.68 16.92
C PRO A 340 -7.41 -2.40 16.80
N LEU A 341 -6.34 -1.67 16.51
CA LEU A 341 -5.04 -2.24 16.16
C LEU A 341 -4.14 -2.64 17.35
N ASN A 342 -4.65 -2.60 18.58
CA ASN A 342 -3.88 -2.95 19.79
C ASN A 342 -4.04 -4.44 20.16
N GLY A 343 -3.49 -5.30 19.32
CA GLY A 343 -3.50 -6.75 19.48
C GLY A 343 -2.44 -7.47 18.64
N LEU A 344 -2.41 -8.80 18.74
CA LEU A 344 -1.76 -9.69 17.78
C LEU A 344 -2.76 -10.09 16.72
N TYR A 345 -2.49 -9.75 15.48
CA TYR A 345 -3.22 -10.15 14.29
C TYR A 345 -2.47 -11.24 13.53
N ALA A 346 -3.20 -12.20 12.98
CA ALA A 346 -2.76 -12.96 11.82
C ALA A 346 -3.45 -12.40 10.58
N MET A 347 -2.72 -12.31 9.46
CA MET A 347 -3.25 -11.91 8.16
C MET A 347 -2.86 -12.92 7.09
N ALA A 348 -3.70 -13.08 6.08
CA ALA A 348 -3.38 -13.83 4.87
C ALA A 348 -4.21 -13.34 3.69
N GLY A 349 -3.75 -13.62 2.48
CA GLY A 349 -4.55 -13.37 1.28
C GLY A 349 -3.97 -13.93 0.00
N PHE A 350 -4.77 -13.82 -1.04
CA PHE A 350 -4.57 -14.39 -2.35
C PHE A 350 -5.09 -13.44 -3.42
N VAL A 351 -4.28 -13.20 -4.45
CA VAL A 351 -4.64 -12.45 -5.65
C VAL A 351 -4.50 -13.33 -6.88
N ARG A 352 -5.42 -13.19 -7.84
CA ARG A 352 -5.35 -13.78 -9.18
C ARG A 352 -5.59 -12.72 -10.25
N ASN A 353 -4.77 -12.75 -11.31
CA ASN A 353 -4.94 -11.95 -12.52
C ASN A 353 -5.19 -12.84 -13.76
N THR A 354 -5.74 -12.25 -14.84
CA THR A 354 -5.74 -12.84 -16.19
C THR A 354 -4.29 -13.02 -16.69
N PRO A 355 -3.78 -14.26 -16.87
CA PRO A 355 -2.35 -14.49 -17.08
C PRO A 355 -1.82 -14.09 -18.47
N GLN A 356 -2.65 -14.19 -19.52
CA GLN A 356 -2.24 -13.93 -20.91
C GLN A 356 -1.61 -12.54 -21.13
N THR A 357 -2.07 -11.56 -20.35
CA THR A 357 -1.74 -10.13 -20.50
C THR A 357 -1.18 -9.51 -19.22
N SER A 358 -1.08 -10.25 -18.12
CA SER A 358 -0.55 -9.79 -16.83
C SER A 358 0.82 -10.39 -16.59
N GLY A 359 1.81 -9.62 -16.14
CA GLY A 359 3.16 -10.20 -15.91
C GLY A 359 3.18 -11.26 -14.81
N TYR A 360 2.23 -11.15 -13.87
CA TYR A 360 2.11 -12.01 -12.70
C TYR A 360 0.68 -12.53 -12.59
N ARG A 361 0.54 -13.84 -12.41
CA ARG A 361 -0.74 -14.56 -12.39
C ARG A 361 -1.32 -14.66 -10.99
N TYR A 362 -0.48 -14.93 -10.00
CA TYR A 362 -0.88 -15.16 -8.61
C TYR A 362 0.00 -14.41 -7.64
N GLU A 363 -0.57 -14.01 -6.52
CA GLU A 363 0.17 -13.61 -5.32
C GLU A 363 -0.48 -14.22 -4.09
N PHE A 364 0.34 -14.73 -3.18
CA PHE A 364 -0.07 -15.25 -1.88
C PHE A 364 0.71 -14.50 -0.81
N TYR A 365 0.08 -14.19 0.32
CA TYR A 365 0.79 -13.70 1.49
C TYR A 365 0.20 -14.25 2.77
N ALA A 366 1.03 -14.30 3.81
CA ALA A 366 0.65 -14.61 5.18
C ALA A 366 1.58 -13.87 6.15
N GLY A 367 1.08 -13.48 7.31
CA GLY A 367 1.89 -12.80 8.30
C GLY A 367 1.24 -12.66 9.67
N LEU A 368 2.04 -12.25 10.64
CA LEU A 368 1.62 -11.85 11.98
C LEU A 368 2.03 -10.40 12.20
N VAL A 369 1.14 -9.57 12.75
CA VAL A 369 1.46 -8.22 13.22
C VAL A 369 0.95 -8.06 14.64
N GLY A 370 1.87 -7.82 15.58
CA GLY A 370 1.57 -7.70 17.00
C GLY A 370 1.92 -6.32 17.53
N ARG A 371 0.92 -5.61 18.05
CA ARG A 371 1.13 -4.35 18.77
C ARG A 371 1.00 -4.55 20.27
N GLY A 372 1.90 -3.95 21.05
CA GLY A 372 1.90 -4.03 22.51
C GLY A 372 2.17 -5.42 23.07
N VAL A 373 2.82 -6.29 22.29
CA VAL A 373 3.19 -7.66 22.68
C VAL A 373 4.12 -7.66 23.91
N ILE A 374 5.01 -6.67 23.99
CA ILE A 374 5.91 -6.46 25.13
C ILE A 374 5.24 -5.50 26.10
N ARG A 375 4.84 -5.98 27.30
CA ARG A 375 4.10 -5.16 28.29
C ARG A 375 4.83 -3.88 28.73
N ALA A 376 6.16 -3.90 28.79
CA ALA A 376 6.98 -2.72 29.10
C ALA A 376 7.10 -1.72 27.93
N ARG A 377 6.62 -2.10 26.75
CA ARG A 377 6.67 -1.35 25.49
C ARG A 377 5.31 -1.46 24.75
N PRO A 378 4.20 -1.02 25.37
CA PRO A 378 2.84 -1.27 24.86
C PRO A 378 2.55 -0.59 23.51
N LEU A 379 3.41 0.35 23.08
CA LEU A 379 3.28 1.07 21.82
C LEU A 379 4.08 0.45 20.68
N ASP A 380 5.02 -0.47 20.96
CA ASP A 380 5.87 -1.11 19.96
C ASP A 380 5.04 -2.08 19.09
N THR A 381 5.43 -2.19 17.83
CA THR A 381 4.81 -3.09 16.85
C THR A 381 5.87 -4.06 16.33
N VAL A 382 5.59 -5.36 16.42
CA VAL A 382 6.38 -6.42 15.79
C VAL A 382 5.60 -6.96 14.60
N GLY A 383 6.30 -7.39 13.55
CA GLY A 383 5.66 -8.04 12.42
C GLY A 383 6.58 -9.07 11.77
N VAL A 384 5.98 -10.13 11.24
CA VAL A 384 6.63 -11.07 10.31
C VAL A 384 5.67 -11.34 9.16
N MET A 385 6.15 -11.34 7.92
CA MET A 385 5.36 -11.72 6.75
C MET A 385 6.16 -12.56 5.75
N PHE A 386 5.41 -13.32 4.96
CA PHE A 386 5.87 -14.01 3.77
C PHE A 386 4.94 -13.65 2.60
N THR A 387 5.50 -13.33 1.44
CA THR A 387 4.78 -13.21 0.16
C THR A 387 5.40 -14.15 -0.88
N ARG A 388 4.58 -14.62 -1.82
CA ARG A 388 4.99 -15.36 -3.01
C ARG A 388 4.18 -14.86 -4.20
N THR A 389 4.85 -14.27 -5.19
CA THR A 389 4.24 -13.81 -6.43
C THR A 389 4.73 -14.66 -7.60
N GLU A 390 3.82 -15.20 -8.39
CA GLU A 390 4.11 -16.13 -9.50
C GLU A 390 3.91 -15.44 -10.85
N ALA A 391 4.89 -15.58 -11.74
CA ALA A 391 4.84 -15.06 -13.10
C ALA A 391 3.80 -15.82 -13.94
N SER A 392 3.26 -15.16 -14.97
CA SER A 392 2.31 -15.81 -15.88
C SER A 392 3.02 -16.83 -16.79
N PRO A 393 2.41 -18.00 -17.08
CA PRO A 393 3.00 -19.01 -17.98
C PRO A 393 3.40 -18.45 -19.34
N GLU A 394 2.62 -17.52 -19.90
CA GLU A 394 2.87 -16.85 -21.17
C GLU A 394 4.12 -15.94 -21.11
N LEU A 395 4.33 -15.23 -19.98
CA LEU A 395 5.55 -14.45 -19.75
C LEU A 395 6.78 -15.37 -19.60
N ILE A 396 6.66 -16.44 -18.82
CA ILE A 396 7.75 -17.42 -18.61
C ILE A 396 8.16 -18.02 -19.96
N ALA A 397 7.18 -18.47 -20.77
CA ALA A 397 7.44 -19.04 -22.09
C ALA A 397 8.10 -18.05 -23.07
N LEU A 398 7.74 -16.76 -23.04
CA LEU A 398 8.45 -15.74 -23.83
C LEU A 398 9.86 -15.51 -23.31
N GLN A 399 10.05 -15.43 -21.98
CA GLN A 399 11.36 -15.23 -21.36
C GLN A 399 12.31 -16.40 -21.66
N ASP A 400 11.87 -17.65 -21.49
CA ASP A 400 12.65 -18.86 -21.83
C ASP A 400 13.05 -18.87 -23.31
N LEU A 401 12.13 -18.50 -24.21
CA LEU A 401 12.39 -18.42 -25.65
C LEU A 401 13.40 -17.32 -26.01
N GLU A 402 13.21 -16.10 -25.52
CA GLU A 402 14.12 -14.99 -25.80
C GLU A 402 15.52 -15.26 -25.21
N TYR A 403 15.58 -15.85 -24.01
CA TYR A 403 16.83 -16.22 -23.36
C TYR A 403 17.58 -17.34 -24.11
N GLY A 404 16.87 -18.38 -24.55
CA GLY A 404 17.41 -19.46 -25.38
C GLY A 404 17.93 -18.98 -26.74
N LEU A 405 17.40 -17.87 -27.25
CA LEU A 405 17.88 -17.16 -28.44
C LEU A 405 18.99 -16.13 -28.13
N GLY A 406 19.62 -16.21 -26.95
CA GLY A 406 20.79 -15.44 -26.56
C GLY A 406 20.51 -14.06 -25.98
N ARG A 407 19.25 -13.64 -25.84
CA ARG A 407 18.89 -12.30 -25.36
C ARG A 407 19.09 -12.18 -23.84
N LYS A 408 19.67 -11.06 -23.40
CA LYS A 408 20.03 -10.80 -21.98
C LYS A 408 19.16 -9.78 -21.26
N SER A 409 18.30 -9.07 -21.99
CA SER A 409 17.30 -8.16 -21.43
C SER A 409 15.92 -8.63 -21.90
N LEU A 410 15.20 -9.28 -21.00
CA LEU A 410 13.95 -9.99 -21.26
C LEU A 410 12.73 -9.12 -20.91
N PRO A 411 11.52 -9.50 -21.34
CA PRO A 411 10.29 -8.80 -20.99
C PRO A 411 10.07 -8.75 -19.47
N ASN A 412 9.28 -7.78 -19.02
CA ASN A 412 9.09 -7.46 -17.59
C ASN A 412 10.42 -7.11 -16.86
N SER A 413 11.42 -6.61 -17.60
CA SER A 413 12.74 -6.18 -17.10
C SER A 413 13.60 -7.26 -16.43
N ALA A 414 13.38 -8.54 -16.73
CA ALA A 414 14.17 -9.64 -16.20
C ALA A 414 15.48 -9.86 -16.98
N THR A 415 16.50 -10.40 -16.30
CA THR A 415 17.82 -10.76 -16.89
C THR A 415 17.95 -12.26 -17.22
N ALA A 416 17.09 -13.08 -16.60
CA ALA A 416 16.89 -14.50 -16.85
C ALA A 416 15.39 -14.83 -16.64
N PRO A 417 14.88 -15.97 -17.14
CA PRO A 417 13.48 -16.34 -16.95
C PRO A 417 13.11 -16.47 -15.46
N GLN A 418 12.05 -15.79 -15.02
CA GLN A 418 11.63 -15.73 -13.63
C GLN A 418 10.27 -16.42 -13.47
N SER A 419 10.21 -17.48 -12.67
CA SER A 419 8.96 -18.20 -12.42
C SER A 419 8.21 -17.64 -11.20
N TRP A 420 8.93 -17.27 -10.14
CA TRP A 420 8.34 -16.67 -8.95
C TRP A 420 9.34 -15.82 -8.16
N VAL A 421 8.79 -14.90 -7.35
CA VAL A 421 9.52 -14.10 -6.37
C VAL A 421 8.88 -14.31 -5.01
N GLN A 422 9.71 -14.51 -3.98
CA GLN A 422 9.30 -14.56 -2.59
C GLN A 422 9.96 -13.45 -1.80
N VAL A 423 9.24 -12.90 -0.83
CA VAL A 423 9.77 -11.98 0.17
C VAL A 423 9.42 -12.51 1.55
N PHE A 424 10.40 -12.53 2.45
CA PHE A 424 10.17 -12.62 3.88
C PHE A 424 10.59 -11.29 4.51
N GLU A 425 9.76 -10.69 5.35
CA GLU A 425 10.16 -9.50 6.12
C GLU A 425 9.82 -9.67 7.59
N ALA A 426 10.81 -9.47 8.46
CA ALA A 426 10.62 -9.29 9.89
C ALA A 426 10.84 -7.81 10.25
N THR A 427 9.96 -7.23 11.06
CA THR A 427 9.99 -5.80 11.39
C THR A 427 9.73 -5.56 12.88
N TYR A 428 10.44 -4.58 13.45
CA TYR A 428 10.28 -4.09 14.81
C TYR A 428 10.22 -2.57 14.79
N LYS A 429 9.04 -1.99 15.08
CA LYS A 429 8.81 -0.55 15.16
C LYS A 429 8.71 -0.11 16.61
N PHE A 430 9.58 0.79 17.02
CA PHE A 430 9.51 1.43 18.34
C PHE A 430 9.27 2.94 18.20
N PRO A 431 8.31 3.53 18.94
CA PRO A 431 8.32 4.95 19.19
C PRO A 431 9.48 5.28 20.14
N ARG A 432 10.43 6.10 19.66
CA ARG A 432 11.49 6.72 20.48
C ARG A 432 10.92 7.87 21.31
N HIS A 433 9.88 8.51 20.78
CA HIS A 433 8.96 9.42 21.43
C HIS A 433 7.57 9.07 20.88
N GLU A 434 6.48 9.41 21.58
CA GLU A 434 5.09 9.41 21.06
C GLU A 434 5.01 9.83 19.57
N ARG A 435 5.77 10.87 19.22
CA ARG A 435 5.76 11.60 17.95
C ARG A 435 6.76 11.09 16.89
N LEU A 436 7.61 10.10 17.21
CA LEU A 436 8.65 9.60 16.30
C LEU A 436 8.78 8.07 16.39
N ARG A 437 8.45 7.39 15.28
CA ARG A 437 8.65 5.96 15.08
C ARG A 437 9.94 5.71 14.33
N VAL A 438 10.75 4.77 14.82
CA VAL A 438 11.87 4.21 14.06
C VAL A 438 11.53 2.75 13.77
N PRO A 439 11.19 2.39 12.52
CA PRO A 439 11.11 1.00 12.10
C PRO A 439 12.52 0.44 11.87
N ALA A 440 12.77 -0.77 12.34
CA ALA A 440 13.90 -1.60 11.92
C ALA A 440 13.33 -2.86 11.26
N GLY A 441 13.61 -3.04 9.96
CA GLY A 441 13.13 -4.16 9.15
C GLY A 441 14.29 -4.95 8.56
N PHE A 442 14.10 -6.26 8.46
CA PHE A 442 15.00 -7.21 7.82
C PHE A 442 14.24 -7.96 6.71
N PRO A 443 14.16 -7.38 5.50
CA PRO A 443 13.62 -8.06 4.33
C PRO A 443 14.66 -9.01 3.72
N ALA A 444 14.21 -10.20 3.33
CA ALA A 444 14.98 -11.19 2.60
C ALA A 444 14.20 -11.56 1.32
N HIS A 445 14.86 -11.43 0.17
CA HIS A 445 14.25 -11.61 -1.15
C HIS A 445 14.82 -12.88 -1.78
N HIS A 446 13.95 -13.74 -2.31
CA HIS A 446 14.34 -14.93 -3.04
C HIS A 446 13.54 -15.04 -4.35
N ALA A 447 14.20 -14.77 -5.47
CA ALA A 447 13.63 -14.98 -6.80
C ALA A 447 14.14 -16.31 -7.37
N ALA A 448 13.25 -17.15 -7.89
CA ALA A 448 13.64 -18.40 -8.54
C ALA A 448 13.49 -18.32 -10.06
N GLN A 449 14.50 -18.85 -10.74
CA GLN A 449 14.55 -18.96 -12.19
C GLN A 449 13.85 -20.26 -12.64
N SER A 450 13.49 -20.35 -13.92
CA SER A 450 12.74 -21.50 -14.45
C SER A 450 13.55 -22.81 -14.35
N ALA A 451 12.87 -23.93 -14.07
CA ALA A 451 13.50 -25.23 -13.88
C ALA A 451 14.19 -25.79 -15.14
N ALA A 452 14.01 -25.15 -16.30
CA ALA A 452 14.74 -25.44 -17.54
C ALA A 452 16.27 -25.21 -17.43
N GLN A 453 16.74 -24.65 -16.32
CA GLN A 453 18.17 -24.46 -16.00
C GLN A 453 18.79 -25.58 -15.15
N GLN A 454 18.03 -26.60 -14.74
CA GLN A 454 18.52 -27.70 -13.87
C GLN A 454 18.74 -29.04 -14.59
N ALA A 455 18.75 -29.05 -15.93
CA ALA A 455 18.97 -30.23 -16.78
C ALA A 455 20.08 -30.00 -17.80
#